data_AF-A0A7D9MFA7-F1
#
_entry.id   AF-A0A7D9MFA7-F1
#
_cell.length_a   1.000
_cell.length_b   1.000
_cell.length_c   1.000
_cell.angle_alpha   90.00
_cell.angle_beta   90.00
_cell.angle_gamma   90.00
#
_symmetry.space_group_name_H-M   'P 1'
#
loop_
_entity.id
_entity.type
_entity.pdbx_description
1 polymer ?
#
loop_
_entity_poly.entity_id
_entity_poly.type
_entity_poly.pdbx_seq_one_letter_code
_entity_poly.pdbx_strand_id
1 'polypeptide(L)'
;MNDVRAGASVRVLLDYTIYQADFAHVVEEKVVAVQLLQSVARATWNTFKKDGEWEWILVSTNGVKHQVRYEIGASTFKGEQYNKANVKWFTKKQSCYKKPVLSHDKNGEILSGSLVDLMTSVQGGSDIRCCAGDSAFPVQSLDMTKSFVSGQNVDHVSVIYDSHKKTLVFQNNAYWWFTLQSTLGTRDMSRWTVGEHTSRGHTQSRVNIDWFADPCWKLVFAHDKRGVAKSGSRADLVSAIKNGARVRVQIPSYRTAEADNLSIRNGHVTAQLLKRLTEKNLTRIADDTSWFWQMISTTGKVTSTLYKVGEHKHVSTTSSYEEIRWFIDTKPWALVYSHDARGQPIEGNEKDVVRAVQSGHRRTGRGGGGGGSPPSFLGSRAIFDEQSGNFGLQ
;
A
#
# COMPACT_ATOMS: atom_id res chain seq x y z
N MET A 1 -22.71 -5.45 -17.35
CA MET A 1 -21.90 -5.16 -16.15
C MET A 1 -20.46 -5.58 -16.44
N ASN A 2 -19.49 -4.67 -16.31
CA ASN A 2 -18.08 -5.02 -16.47
C ASN A 2 -17.64 -5.88 -15.26
N ASP A 3 -16.96 -7.00 -15.49
CA ASP A 3 -16.44 -7.90 -14.45
C ASP A 3 -15.23 -7.22 -13.77
N VAL A 4 -15.47 -6.46 -12.71
CA VAL A 4 -14.44 -5.90 -11.83
C VAL A 4 -14.27 -6.85 -10.64
N ARG A 5 -13.05 -7.30 -10.39
CA ARG A 5 -12.72 -8.12 -9.22
C ARG A 5 -11.71 -7.35 -8.35
N ALA A 6 -11.32 -7.88 -7.20
CA ALA A 6 -10.19 -7.32 -6.47
C ALA A 6 -8.89 -7.94 -6.97
N GLY A 7 -7.81 -7.15 -7.06
CA GLY A 7 -6.46 -7.67 -7.25
C GLY A 7 -6.09 -8.56 -6.07
N ALA A 8 -5.28 -9.59 -6.28
CA ALA A 8 -4.72 -10.39 -5.19
C ALA A 8 -3.57 -9.64 -4.49
N SER A 9 -3.30 -10.01 -3.24
CA SER A 9 -2.01 -9.67 -2.62
C SER A 9 -0.90 -10.49 -3.27
N VAL A 10 0.24 -9.85 -3.51
CA VAL A 10 1.42 -10.45 -4.13
C VAL A 10 2.56 -10.46 -3.12
N ARG A 11 3.25 -11.60 -3.04
CA ARG A 11 4.55 -11.74 -2.37
C ARG A 11 5.57 -12.19 -3.39
N VAL A 12 6.81 -11.76 -3.20
CA VAL A 12 7.95 -12.21 -4.01
C VAL A 12 9.03 -12.75 -3.09
N LEU A 13 9.58 -13.91 -3.44
CA LEU A 13 10.86 -14.37 -2.89
C LEU A 13 11.95 -13.88 -3.85
N LEU A 14 12.77 -12.96 -3.35
CA LEU A 14 13.89 -12.34 -4.05
C LEU A 14 15.13 -12.41 -3.16
N ASP A 15 16.24 -12.94 -3.67
CA ASP A 15 17.52 -13.02 -2.95
C ASP A 15 17.36 -13.63 -1.54
N TYR A 16 16.59 -14.72 -1.44
CA TYR A 16 16.24 -15.43 -0.20
C TYR A 16 15.40 -14.64 0.82
N THR A 17 14.94 -13.44 0.45
CA THR A 17 14.05 -12.62 1.28
C THR A 17 12.64 -12.63 0.69
N ILE A 18 11.64 -12.85 1.52
CA ILE A 18 10.23 -12.74 1.12
C ILE A 18 9.76 -11.33 1.38
N TYR A 19 9.28 -10.67 0.33
CA TYR A 19 8.67 -9.35 0.40
C TYR A 19 7.19 -9.43 0.09
N GLN A 20 6.38 -8.66 0.81
CA GLN A 20 5.02 -8.34 0.39
C GLN A 20 5.10 -7.10 -0.51
N ALA A 21 4.46 -7.17 -1.68
CA ALA A 21 4.41 -6.02 -2.57
C ALA A 21 3.61 -4.89 -1.93
N ASP A 22 4.20 -3.70 -1.86
CA ASP A 22 3.52 -2.48 -1.42
C ASP A 22 2.60 -1.95 -2.53
N PHE A 23 3.05 -2.07 -3.78
CA PHE A 23 2.28 -1.74 -4.97
C PHE A 23 2.56 -2.72 -6.11
N ALA A 24 1.57 -2.96 -6.97
CA ALA A 24 1.70 -3.84 -8.13
C ALA A 24 1.14 -3.16 -9.39
N HIS A 25 1.88 -3.29 -10.48
CA HIS A 25 1.56 -2.70 -11.78
C HIS A 25 1.51 -3.80 -12.83
N VAL A 26 0.64 -3.61 -13.83
CA VAL A 26 0.61 -4.45 -15.03
C VAL A 26 1.03 -3.59 -16.21
N VAL A 27 2.15 -3.95 -16.82
CA VAL A 27 2.80 -3.24 -17.91
C VAL A 27 2.49 -3.96 -19.22
N GLU A 28 1.94 -3.23 -20.18
CA GLU A 28 1.57 -3.76 -21.52
C GLU A 28 0.73 -5.04 -21.48
N GLU A 29 -0.12 -5.19 -20.46
CA GLU A 29 -0.98 -6.38 -20.22
C GLU A 29 -0.22 -7.71 -20.06
N LYS A 30 1.12 -7.68 -19.92
CA LYS A 30 1.97 -8.87 -19.97
C LYS A 30 2.90 -9.00 -18.77
N VAL A 31 3.51 -7.89 -18.36
CA VAL A 31 4.55 -7.90 -17.32
C VAL A 31 3.95 -7.33 -16.05
N VAL A 32 4.01 -8.10 -14.96
CA VAL A 32 3.78 -7.56 -13.61
C VAL A 32 5.08 -7.00 -13.05
N ALA A 33 5.03 -5.78 -12.51
CA ALA A 33 6.10 -5.11 -11.77
C ALA A 33 5.59 -4.71 -10.38
N VAL A 34 6.36 -4.99 -9.33
CA VAL A 34 5.98 -4.68 -7.94
C VAL A 34 7.00 -3.80 -7.26
N GLN A 35 6.52 -2.87 -6.43
CA GLN A 35 7.34 -2.05 -5.53
C GLN A 35 7.47 -2.75 -4.18
N LEU A 36 8.71 -2.84 -3.69
CA LEU A 36 9.11 -3.34 -2.38
C LEU A 36 9.86 -2.19 -1.69
N LEU A 37 9.16 -1.43 -0.84
CA LEU A 37 9.63 -0.16 -0.30
C LEU A 37 10.12 -0.28 1.15
N GLN A 38 9.69 -1.33 1.85
CA GLN A 38 9.97 -1.55 3.27
C GLN A 38 11.29 -2.33 3.48
N SER A 39 12.38 -1.89 2.86
CA SER A 39 13.73 -2.44 3.08
C SER A 39 14.73 -1.35 3.41
N VAL A 40 15.61 -1.65 4.37
CA VAL A 40 16.74 -0.81 4.77
C VAL A 40 18.02 -1.53 4.37
N ALA A 41 18.95 -0.80 3.76
CA ALA A 41 20.19 -1.36 3.26
C ALA A 41 21.02 -1.98 4.38
N ARG A 42 21.53 -3.17 4.09
CA ARG A 42 22.30 -4.00 5.02
C ARG A 42 23.77 -4.01 4.63
N ALA A 43 24.65 -3.93 5.62
CA ALA A 43 26.09 -4.15 5.45
C ALA A 43 26.42 -5.65 5.49
N THR A 44 25.74 -6.39 6.37
CA THR A 44 25.76 -7.85 6.46
C THR A 44 24.34 -8.38 6.67
N TRP A 45 24.14 -9.70 6.69
CA TRP A 45 22.81 -10.28 6.93
C TRP A 45 22.16 -9.83 8.25
N ASN A 46 22.98 -9.47 9.26
CA ASN A 46 22.55 -9.05 10.60
C ASN A 46 22.92 -7.61 11.00
N THR A 47 23.52 -6.81 10.11
CA THR A 47 23.86 -5.41 10.42
C THR A 47 23.42 -4.46 9.32
N PHE A 48 22.87 -3.31 9.71
CA PHE A 48 22.54 -2.23 8.78
C PHE A 48 23.80 -1.48 8.34
N LYS A 49 23.70 -0.78 7.20
CA LYS A 49 24.73 0.20 6.85
C LYS A 49 24.75 1.34 7.86
N LYS A 50 25.96 1.85 8.15
CA LYS A 50 26.23 2.84 9.20
C LYS A 50 25.36 4.10 9.09
N ASP A 51 25.12 4.57 7.87
CA ASP A 51 24.42 5.84 7.63
C ASP A 51 22.91 5.65 7.39
N GLY A 52 22.40 4.41 7.44
CA GLY A 52 20.99 4.09 7.21
C GLY A 52 20.49 4.50 5.82
N GLU A 53 20.34 3.55 4.90
CA GLU A 53 19.81 3.83 3.56
C GLU A 53 18.46 3.12 3.37
N TRP A 54 17.46 3.82 2.86
CA TRP A 54 16.32 3.17 2.23
C TRP A 54 16.82 2.36 1.04
N GLU A 55 16.31 1.14 0.89
CA GLU A 55 16.58 0.28 -0.25
C GLU A 55 15.26 -0.07 -0.93
N TRP A 56 14.89 0.67 -1.95
CA TRP A 56 13.66 0.40 -2.69
C TRP A 56 13.95 -0.48 -3.88
N ILE A 57 13.10 -1.49 -4.04
CA ILE A 57 13.26 -2.49 -5.08
C ILE A 57 12.00 -2.51 -5.92
N LEU A 58 12.18 -2.40 -7.23
CA LEU A 58 11.18 -2.73 -8.22
C LEU A 58 11.62 -4.03 -8.89
N VAL A 59 10.76 -5.04 -8.84
CA VAL A 59 11.02 -6.33 -9.49
C VAL A 59 9.88 -6.69 -10.41
N SER A 60 10.20 -7.23 -11.58
CA SER A 60 9.20 -7.64 -12.58
C SER A 60 9.35 -9.07 -13.05
N THR A 61 8.24 -9.60 -13.55
CA THR A 61 8.05 -10.98 -14.04
C THR A 61 8.93 -11.34 -15.25
N ASN A 62 9.48 -10.34 -15.94
CA ASN A 62 10.51 -10.50 -16.97
C ASN A 62 11.96 -10.53 -16.42
N GLY A 63 12.12 -10.66 -15.10
CA GLY A 63 13.41 -10.79 -14.41
C GLY A 63 14.16 -9.50 -14.14
N VAL A 64 13.66 -8.33 -14.55
CA VAL A 64 14.31 -7.06 -14.20
C VAL A 64 14.14 -6.76 -12.71
N LYS A 65 15.25 -6.45 -12.05
CA LYS A 65 15.33 -5.86 -10.71
C LYS A 65 15.98 -4.48 -10.86
N HIS A 66 15.27 -3.44 -10.42
CA HIS A 66 15.79 -2.09 -10.24
C HIS A 66 15.81 -1.79 -8.75
N GLN A 67 16.97 -1.47 -8.23
CA GLN A 67 17.16 -1.12 -6.84
C GLN A 67 17.68 0.32 -6.75
N VAL A 68 17.02 1.17 -5.97
CA VAL A 68 17.49 2.53 -5.68
C VAL A 68 17.74 2.70 -4.19
N ARG A 69 18.73 3.51 -3.85
CA ARG A 69 19.09 3.78 -2.45
C ARG A 69 19.06 5.27 -2.18
N TYR A 70 18.43 5.64 -1.08
CA TYR A 70 18.34 7.01 -0.58
C TYR A 70 18.75 7.04 0.89
N GLU A 71 19.35 8.12 1.35
CA GLU A 71 19.59 8.33 2.78
C GLU A 71 18.27 8.40 3.54
N ILE A 72 18.20 7.78 4.72
CA ILE A 72 16.98 7.86 5.54
C ILE A 72 16.84 9.28 6.08
N GLY A 73 15.74 9.94 5.72
CA GLY A 73 15.41 11.29 6.20
C GLY A 73 16.11 12.42 5.46
N ALA A 74 16.71 12.13 4.29
CA ALA A 74 17.25 13.13 3.36
C ALA A 74 16.98 12.72 1.90
N SER A 75 16.92 13.68 0.98
CA SER A 75 16.68 13.45 -0.45
C SER A 75 17.95 12.99 -1.20
N THR A 76 19.02 12.75 -0.46
CA THR A 76 20.32 12.35 -0.98
C THR A 76 20.27 10.94 -1.57
N PHE A 77 20.38 10.89 -2.90
CA PHE A 77 20.54 9.64 -3.64
C PHE A 77 21.91 9.00 -3.34
N LYS A 78 21.91 7.71 -3.02
CA LYS A 78 23.10 6.92 -2.66
C LYS A 78 23.51 5.91 -3.72
N GLY A 79 22.78 5.85 -4.83
CA GLY A 79 23.07 5.00 -5.96
C GLY A 79 21.92 4.09 -6.33
N GLU A 80 22.01 3.53 -7.52
CA GLU A 80 21.07 2.55 -8.04
C GLU A 80 21.82 1.36 -8.62
N GLN A 81 21.10 0.24 -8.73
CA GLN A 81 21.58 -0.97 -9.34
C GLN A 81 20.48 -1.55 -10.22
N TYR A 82 20.92 -2.05 -11.37
CA TYR A 82 20.08 -2.78 -12.29
C TYR A 82 20.69 -4.14 -12.51
N ASN A 83 19.90 -5.18 -12.24
CA ASN A 83 20.33 -6.53 -12.53
C ASN A 83 19.14 -7.41 -12.84
N LYS A 84 19.49 -8.61 -13.28
CA LYS A 84 18.57 -9.70 -13.50
C LYS A 84 18.52 -10.57 -12.25
N ALA A 85 17.34 -11.04 -11.85
CA ALA A 85 17.17 -11.79 -10.60
C ALA A 85 16.22 -12.98 -10.76
N ASN A 86 16.51 -14.07 -10.03
CA ASN A 86 15.59 -15.18 -9.87
C ASN A 86 14.47 -14.74 -8.93
N VAL A 87 13.21 -14.99 -9.29
CA VAL A 87 12.08 -14.57 -8.47
C VAL A 87 11.02 -15.64 -8.44
N LYS A 88 10.47 -15.89 -7.24
CA LYS A 88 9.25 -16.68 -7.07
C LYS A 88 8.11 -15.77 -6.66
N TRP A 89 6.98 -15.91 -7.33
CA TRP A 89 5.79 -15.07 -7.18
C TRP A 89 4.70 -15.85 -6.49
N PHE A 90 4.24 -15.33 -5.36
CA PHE A 90 3.19 -15.91 -4.56
C PHE A 90 1.98 -15.00 -4.57
N THR A 91 0.81 -15.60 -4.66
CA THR A 91 -0.45 -14.86 -4.54
C THR A 91 -1.36 -15.57 -3.57
N LYS A 92 -2.34 -14.84 -3.08
CA LYS A 92 -3.45 -15.45 -2.36
C LYS A 92 -4.53 -15.85 -3.32
N LYS A 93 -5.11 -17.03 -3.08
CA LYS A 93 -6.25 -17.52 -3.86
C LYS A 93 -7.37 -16.46 -3.87
N GLN A 94 -7.76 -16.05 -5.08
CA GLN A 94 -8.74 -14.98 -5.34
C GLN A 94 -10.18 -15.30 -4.92
N SER A 95 -10.47 -16.50 -4.41
CA SER A 95 -11.83 -17.05 -4.34
C SER A 95 -12.87 -16.21 -3.60
N CYS A 96 -12.45 -15.21 -2.82
CA CYS A 96 -13.32 -14.44 -1.92
C CYS A 96 -13.77 -13.08 -2.48
N TYR A 97 -13.19 -12.57 -3.58
CA TYR A 97 -13.43 -11.21 -4.08
C TYR A 97 -14.13 -11.17 -5.44
N LYS A 98 -15.18 -11.97 -5.61
CA LYS A 98 -15.83 -12.07 -6.94
C LYS A 98 -16.61 -10.82 -7.32
N LYS A 99 -17.03 -9.99 -6.35
CA LYS A 99 -17.79 -8.77 -6.55
C LYS A 99 -17.40 -7.73 -5.48
N PRO A 100 -17.51 -6.42 -5.79
CA PRO A 100 -17.37 -5.40 -4.76
C PRO A 100 -18.48 -5.55 -3.72
N VAL A 101 -18.14 -5.30 -2.45
CA VAL A 101 -19.13 -5.20 -1.35
C VAL A 101 -19.90 -3.88 -1.41
N LEU A 102 -19.31 -2.87 -2.06
CA LEU A 102 -19.92 -1.58 -2.34
C LEU A 102 -19.33 -1.01 -3.63
N SER A 103 -20.18 -0.52 -4.51
CA SER A 103 -19.81 0.32 -5.66
C SER A 103 -20.57 1.61 -5.58
N HIS A 104 -19.92 2.74 -5.83
CA HIS A 104 -20.58 4.03 -5.94
C HIS A 104 -20.01 4.86 -7.09
N ASP A 105 -20.78 5.85 -7.52
CA ASP A 105 -20.36 6.81 -8.52
C ASP A 105 -19.50 7.96 -7.92
N LYS A 106 -19.12 8.93 -8.75
CA LYS A 106 -18.35 10.11 -8.36
C LYS A 106 -19.05 11.02 -7.34
N ASN A 107 -20.37 10.93 -7.22
CA ASN A 107 -21.15 11.70 -6.25
C ASN A 107 -21.30 10.96 -4.92
N GLY A 108 -20.90 9.68 -4.87
CA GLY A 108 -21.10 8.80 -3.72
C GLY A 108 -22.46 8.08 -3.76
N GLU A 109 -23.18 8.16 -4.87
CA GLU A 109 -24.43 7.42 -5.05
C GLU A 109 -24.13 5.94 -5.25
N ILE A 110 -24.78 5.09 -4.46
CA ILE A 110 -24.56 3.65 -4.46
C ILE A 110 -25.09 3.07 -5.78
N LEU A 111 -24.20 2.43 -6.53
CA LEU A 111 -24.51 1.72 -7.77
C LEU A 111 -24.82 0.23 -7.52
N SER A 112 -24.15 -0.38 -6.55
CA SER A 112 -24.40 -1.76 -6.11
C SER A 112 -23.77 -2.06 -4.76
N GLY A 113 -24.22 -3.12 -4.10
CA GLY A 113 -23.74 -3.49 -2.76
C GLY A 113 -24.33 -2.61 -1.67
N SER A 114 -23.69 -2.53 -0.52
CA SER A 114 -24.20 -1.81 0.65
C SER A 114 -23.08 -1.19 1.46
N LEU A 115 -23.27 0.07 1.87
CA LEU A 115 -22.36 0.72 2.81
C LEU A 115 -22.33 -0.04 4.15
N VAL A 116 -23.46 -0.59 4.59
CA VAL A 116 -23.54 -1.39 5.82
C VAL A 116 -22.69 -2.65 5.71
N ASP A 117 -22.67 -3.32 4.56
CA ASP A 117 -21.86 -4.53 4.35
C ASP A 117 -20.36 -4.20 4.34
N LEU A 118 -19.97 -3.09 3.71
CA LEU A 118 -18.59 -2.59 3.76
C LEU A 118 -18.19 -2.25 5.21
N MET A 119 -19.03 -1.51 5.93
CA MET A 119 -18.78 -1.16 7.34
C MET A 119 -18.67 -2.40 8.21
N THR A 120 -19.54 -3.39 8.01
CA THR A 120 -19.49 -4.69 8.70
C THR A 120 -18.18 -5.42 8.38
N SER A 121 -17.74 -5.39 7.12
CA SER A 121 -16.48 -6.00 6.70
C SER A 121 -15.27 -5.32 7.37
N VAL A 122 -15.25 -3.99 7.42
CA VAL A 122 -14.22 -3.21 8.14
C VAL A 122 -14.23 -3.56 9.62
N GLN A 123 -15.41 -3.60 10.26
CA GLN A 123 -15.57 -4.00 11.66
C GLN A 123 -15.10 -5.44 11.93
N GLY A 124 -15.31 -6.34 10.98
CA GLY A 124 -14.81 -7.72 10.98
C GLY A 124 -13.31 -7.86 10.71
N GLY A 125 -12.58 -6.74 10.55
CA GLY A 125 -11.13 -6.74 10.34
C GLY A 125 -10.72 -7.16 8.92
N SER A 126 -11.64 -7.15 7.96
CA SER A 126 -11.37 -7.52 6.57
C SER A 126 -10.28 -6.64 5.97
N ASP A 127 -9.48 -7.22 5.08
CA ASP A 127 -8.60 -6.45 4.19
C ASP A 127 -9.45 -5.79 3.10
N ILE A 128 -9.30 -4.48 2.94
CA ILE A 128 -10.11 -3.69 2.03
C ILE A 128 -9.23 -3.24 0.87
N ARG A 129 -9.75 -3.39 -0.34
CA ARG A 129 -9.16 -2.87 -1.56
C ARG A 129 -10.17 -1.97 -2.23
N CYS A 130 -9.70 -0.89 -2.84
CA CYS A 130 -10.53 -0.06 -3.68
C CYS A 130 -9.98 -0.02 -5.10
N CYS A 131 -10.90 0.12 -6.06
CA CYS A 131 -10.61 0.24 -7.47
C CYS A 131 -11.27 1.52 -7.98
N ALA A 132 -10.47 2.47 -8.48
CA ALA A 132 -10.96 3.73 -9.03
C ALA A 132 -10.37 3.93 -10.43
N GLY A 133 -11.23 3.80 -11.45
CA GLY A 133 -10.79 3.76 -12.85
C GLY A 133 -9.93 2.53 -13.14
N ASP A 134 -8.77 2.74 -13.75
CA ASP A 134 -7.82 1.67 -14.09
C ASP A 134 -6.82 1.39 -12.96
N SER A 135 -7.03 1.95 -11.77
CA SER A 135 -6.14 1.76 -10.61
C SER A 135 -6.83 0.95 -9.52
N ALA A 136 -6.09 -0.01 -8.96
CA ALA A 136 -6.51 -0.79 -7.80
C ALA A 136 -5.41 -0.71 -6.74
N PHE A 137 -5.79 -0.46 -5.49
CA PHE A 137 -4.84 -0.26 -4.39
C PHE A 137 -5.34 -0.91 -3.11
N PRO A 138 -4.42 -1.49 -2.30
CA PRO A 138 -4.75 -1.92 -0.95
C PRO A 138 -5.00 -0.70 -0.07
N VAL A 139 -6.03 -0.76 0.76
CA VAL A 139 -6.29 0.28 1.77
C VAL A 139 -5.57 -0.11 3.05
N GLN A 140 -4.55 0.67 3.39
CA GLN A 140 -3.60 0.37 4.46
C GLN A 140 -4.11 0.85 5.83
N SER A 141 -4.77 1.99 5.84
CA SER A 141 -5.44 2.55 7.02
C SER A 141 -6.87 2.91 6.66
N LEU A 142 -7.84 2.38 7.41
CA LEU A 142 -9.26 2.68 7.25
C LEU A 142 -9.75 3.47 8.46
N ASP A 143 -10.50 4.52 8.18
CA ASP A 143 -11.35 5.18 9.17
C ASP A 143 -12.81 5.05 8.77
N MET A 144 -13.69 5.05 9.76
CA MET A 144 -15.12 4.89 9.54
C MET A 144 -15.91 5.80 10.47
N THR A 145 -16.94 6.43 9.91
CA THR A 145 -17.96 7.16 10.67
C THR A 145 -19.27 6.39 10.66
N LYS A 146 -20.34 6.97 11.21
CA LYS A 146 -21.69 6.41 11.06
C LYS A 146 -22.21 6.45 9.62
N SER A 147 -21.65 7.29 8.76
CA SER A 147 -22.23 7.60 7.44
C SER A 147 -21.31 7.32 6.25
N PHE A 148 -20.02 7.06 6.46
CA PHE A 148 -19.10 6.72 5.37
C PHE A 148 -17.83 6.03 5.86
N VAL A 149 -17.12 5.40 4.94
CA VAL A 149 -15.78 4.82 5.13
C VAL A 149 -14.77 5.66 4.36
N SER A 150 -13.58 5.84 4.93
CA SER A 150 -12.43 6.46 4.30
C SER A 150 -11.19 5.57 4.42
N GLY A 151 -10.32 5.62 3.43
CA GLY A 151 -9.18 4.74 3.31
C GLY A 151 -7.96 5.46 2.74
N GLN A 152 -6.80 5.23 3.35
CA GLN A 152 -5.51 5.71 2.85
C GLN A 152 -4.71 4.59 2.18
N ASN A 153 -3.99 4.95 1.12
CA ASN A 153 -2.86 4.21 0.58
C ASN A 153 -1.67 5.18 0.46
N VAL A 154 -0.58 4.88 1.17
CA VAL A 154 0.55 5.79 1.36
C VAL A 154 1.89 5.23 0.90
N ASP A 155 1.93 3.98 0.42
CA ASP A 155 3.16 3.36 -0.11
C ASP A 155 3.16 3.29 -1.63
N HIS A 156 3.28 4.46 -2.25
CA HIS A 156 3.58 4.52 -3.67
C HIS A 156 4.67 5.55 -3.91
N VAL A 157 5.79 5.09 -4.46
CA VAL A 157 6.84 5.95 -4.98
C VAL A 157 6.66 6.07 -6.50
N SER A 158 6.97 7.24 -7.04
CA SER A 158 6.81 7.50 -8.46
C SER A 158 7.69 6.61 -9.35
N VAL A 159 7.07 6.07 -10.40
CA VAL A 159 7.69 5.16 -11.37
C VAL A 159 7.47 5.66 -12.80
N ILE A 160 8.33 5.24 -13.73
CA ILE A 160 8.20 5.52 -15.16
C ILE A 160 8.41 4.24 -15.97
N TYR A 161 7.77 4.15 -17.13
CA TYR A 161 8.00 3.06 -18.07
C TYR A 161 9.33 3.26 -18.81
N ASP A 162 10.19 2.26 -18.74
CA ASP A 162 11.43 2.16 -19.49
C ASP A 162 11.22 1.24 -20.69
N SER A 163 11.20 1.81 -21.89
CA SER A 163 10.96 1.09 -23.14
C SER A 163 12.05 0.09 -23.50
N HIS A 164 13.30 0.35 -23.08
CA HIS A 164 14.42 -0.57 -23.33
C HIS A 164 14.31 -1.80 -22.42
N LYS A 165 13.94 -1.60 -21.15
CA LYS A 165 13.76 -2.67 -20.17
C LYS A 165 12.38 -3.33 -20.24
N LYS A 166 11.45 -2.74 -20.99
CA LYS A 166 10.05 -3.17 -21.14
C LYS A 166 9.37 -3.40 -19.77
N THR A 167 9.61 -2.49 -18.83
CA THR A 167 9.09 -2.56 -17.46
C THR A 167 9.10 -1.18 -16.81
N LEU A 168 8.66 -1.10 -15.55
CA LEU A 168 8.73 0.12 -14.75
C LEU A 168 10.08 0.24 -14.03
N VAL A 169 10.53 1.47 -13.82
CA VAL A 169 11.68 1.85 -13.00
C VAL A 169 11.31 3.02 -12.11
N PHE A 170 12.02 3.23 -11.00
CA PHE A 170 11.85 4.43 -10.19
C PHE A 170 12.26 5.68 -10.98
N GLN A 171 11.58 6.80 -10.74
CA GLN A 171 11.92 8.09 -11.35
C GLN A 171 13.12 8.73 -10.63
N ASN A 172 14.03 9.38 -11.35
CA ASN A 172 15.19 10.07 -10.75
C ASN A 172 14.80 11.16 -9.74
N ASN A 173 13.72 11.91 -10.03
CA ASN A 173 13.12 12.88 -9.11
C ASN A 173 11.91 12.24 -8.40
N ALA A 174 12.21 11.21 -7.62
CA ALA A 174 11.21 10.38 -6.95
C ALA A 174 10.35 11.21 -5.99
N TYR A 175 9.07 10.88 -5.95
CA TYR A 175 8.14 11.45 -4.97
C TYR A 175 7.22 10.37 -4.42
N TRP A 176 6.80 10.56 -3.17
CA TRP A 176 5.69 9.85 -2.58
C TRP A 176 4.38 10.31 -3.20
N TRP A 177 3.52 9.37 -3.57
CA TRP A 177 2.16 9.63 -4.02
C TRP A 177 1.18 9.00 -3.05
N PHE A 178 0.57 9.84 -2.23
CA PHE A 178 -0.39 9.41 -1.23
C PHE A 178 -1.80 9.58 -1.78
N THR A 179 -2.67 8.63 -1.47
CA THR A 179 -4.09 8.71 -1.84
C THR A 179 -4.97 8.49 -0.62
N LEU A 180 -6.05 9.25 -0.57
CA LEU A 180 -7.14 9.09 0.40
C LEU A 180 -8.45 9.04 -0.36
N GLN A 181 -9.29 8.05 -0.06
CA GLN A 181 -10.53 7.79 -0.78
C GLN A 181 -11.67 7.57 0.19
N SER A 182 -12.87 8.02 -0.16
CA SER A 182 -14.05 7.81 0.68
C SER A 182 -15.24 7.30 -0.11
N THR A 183 -16.19 6.69 0.60
CA THR A 183 -17.46 6.23 0.03
C THR A 183 -18.38 7.38 -0.40
N LEU A 184 -17.97 8.64 -0.20
CA LEU A 184 -18.66 9.84 -0.68
C LEU A 184 -18.27 10.22 -2.13
N GLY A 185 -17.51 9.35 -2.82
CA GLY A 185 -17.00 9.64 -4.16
C GLY A 185 -15.72 10.47 -4.17
N THR A 186 -15.19 10.89 -3.01
CA THR A 186 -14.01 11.78 -2.96
C THR A 186 -12.72 10.98 -3.06
N ARG A 187 -11.79 11.47 -3.87
CA ARG A 187 -10.39 11.05 -3.89
C ARG A 187 -9.50 12.26 -3.73
N ASP A 188 -8.67 12.22 -2.71
CA ASP A 188 -7.60 13.16 -2.47
C ASP A 188 -6.24 12.53 -2.78
N MET A 189 -5.35 13.33 -3.37
CA MET A 189 -4.01 12.91 -3.76
C MET A 189 -3.00 13.96 -3.34
N SER A 190 -1.99 13.55 -2.58
CA SER A 190 -0.91 14.43 -2.12
C SER A 190 0.43 13.88 -2.59
N ARG A 191 1.32 14.75 -3.08
CA ARG A 191 2.62 14.37 -3.63
C ARG A 191 3.73 15.06 -2.86
N TRP A 192 4.75 14.32 -2.44
CA TRP A 192 5.86 14.85 -1.63
C TRP A 192 7.20 14.34 -2.13
N THR A 193 8.19 15.22 -2.23
CA THR A 193 9.56 14.84 -2.61
C THR A 193 10.09 13.78 -1.65
N VAL A 194 10.78 12.77 -2.19
CA VAL A 194 11.43 11.75 -1.36
C VAL A 194 12.57 12.38 -0.57
N GLY A 195 12.55 12.18 0.75
CA GLY A 195 13.63 12.64 1.62
C GLY A 195 13.69 14.15 1.82
N GLU A 196 12.66 14.88 1.43
CA GLU A 196 12.52 16.29 1.72
C GLU A 196 11.07 16.62 2.04
N HIS A 197 10.83 17.49 3.02
CA HIS A 197 9.48 17.95 3.37
C HIS A 197 8.95 19.01 2.38
N THR A 198 8.95 18.66 1.09
CA THR A 198 8.56 19.55 -0.01
C THR A 198 7.36 18.98 -0.75
N SER A 199 6.24 19.70 -0.64
CA SER A 199 5.01 19.37 -1.35
C SER A 199 5.20 19.58 -2.85
N ARG A 200 4.77 18.61 -3.66
CA ARG A 200 4.73 18.66 -5.12
C ARG A 200 3.31 18.85 -5.64
N GLY A 201 2.46 19.41 -4.79
CA GLY A 201 1.07 19.69 -5.09
C GLY A 201 0.10 18.62 -4.58
N HIS A 202 -1.14 19.00 -4.68
CA HIS A 202 -2.28 18.36 -4.05
C HIS A 202 -3.44 18.39 -5.03
N THR A 203 -4.25 17.34 -5.09
CA THR A 203 -5.34 17.25 -6.08
C THR A 203 -6.52 16.51 -5.49
N GLN A 204 -7.63 17.23 -5.34
CA GLN A 204 -8.93 16.65 -4.99
C GLN A 204 -9.77 16.41 -6.24
N SER A 205 -10.39 15.24 -6.30
CA SER A 205 -11.25 14.83 -7.41
C SER A 205 -12.41 13.99 -6.90
N ARG A 206 -13.41 13.81 -7.76
CA ARG A 206 -14.52 12.90 -7.53
C ARG A 206 -14.42 11.73 -8.51
N VAL A 207 -14.55 10.50 -8.03
CA VAL A 207 -14.34 9.28 -8.82
C VAL A 207 -15.31 8.18 -8.44
N ASN A 208 -15.64 7.33 -9.41
CA ASN A 208 -16.35 6.08 -9.15
C ASN A 208 -15.38 5.12 -8.44
N ILE A 209 -15.86 4.44 -7.40
CA ILE A 209 -15.02 3.50 -6.63
C ILE A 209 -15.79 2.21 -6.38
N ASP A 210 -15.11 1.09 -6.64
CA ASP A 210 -15.52 -0.25 -6.26
C ASP A 210 -14.70 -0.68 -5.03
N TRP A 211 -15.36 -1.04 -3.94
CA TRP A 211 -14.78 -1.46 -2.67
C TRP A 211 -14.92 -2.97 -2.52
N PHE A 212 -13.82 -3.65 -2.24
CA PHE A 212 -13.74 -5.08 -2.07
C PHE A 212 -13.26 -5.41 -0.66
N ALA A 213 -13.85 -6.46 -0.06
CA ALA A 213 -13.47 -6.92 1.27
C ALA A 213 -13.00 -8.38 1.24
N ASP A 214 -11.92 -8.65 1.97
CA ASP A 214 -11.43 -10.00 2.22
C ASP A 214 -12.06 -10.56 3.49
N PRO A 215 -12.99 -11.52 3.42
CA PRO A 215 -13.55 -12.11 4.62
C PRO A 215 -12.59 -13.07 5.32
N CYS A 216 -11.43 -13.40 4.74
CA CYS A 216 -10.51 -14.39 5.33
C CYS A 216 -9.60 -13.80 6.41
N TRP A 217 -10.18 -12.93 7.23
CA TRP A 217 -9.57 -12.42 8.46
C TRP A 217 -10.41 -12.88 9.64
N LYS A 218 -9.73 -13.35 10.68
CA LYS A 218 -10.38 -13.91 11.87
C LYS A 218 -9.95 -13.14 13.10
N LEU A 219 -10.92 -12.69 13.90
CA LEU A 219 -10.67 -12.19 15.24
C LEU A 219 -10.06 -13.32 16.08
N VAL A 220 -8.85 -13.11 16.58
CA VAL A 220 -8.13 -14.08 17.43
C VAL A 220 -7.97 -13.58 18.86
N PHE A 221 -7.96 -12.27 19.06
CA PHE A 221 -7.83 -11.69 20.39
C PHE A 221 -8.49 -10.31 20.46
N ALA A 222 -9.17 -10.01 21.55
CA ALA A 222 -9.64 -8.66 21.88
C ALA A 222 -9.43 -8.39 23.36
N HIS A 223 -9.12 -7.16 23.73
CA HIS A 223 -8.94 -6.75 25.12
C HIS A 223 -9.48 -5.36 25.40
N ASP A 224 -9.84 -5.09 26.66
CA ASP A 224 -10.24 -3.76 27.13
C ASP A 224 -9.05 -2.78 27.21
N LYS A 225 -9.30 -1.55 27.67
CA LYS A 225 -8.28 -0.50 27.84
C LYS A 225 -7.15 -0.88 28.81
N ARG A 226 -7.35 -1.88 29.68
CA ARG A 226 -6.35 -2.37 30.64
C ARG A 226 -5.60 -3.60 30.13
N GLY A 227 -5.83 -4.01 28.89
CA GLY A 227 -5.25 -5.24 28.33
C GLY A 227 -5.90 -6.53 28.84
N VAL A 228 -7.04 -6.42 29.53
CA VAL A 228 -7.78 -7.60 30.01
C VAL A 228 -8.54 -8.20 28.83
N ALA A 229 -8.37 -9.50 28.61
CA ALA A 229 -9.00 -10.23 27.51
C ALA A 229 -10.53 -10.12 27.57
N LYS A 230 -11.14 -9.78 26.43
CA LYS A 230 -12.60 -9.78 26.21
C LYS A 230 -13.05 -10.93 25.31
N SER A 231 -12.17 -11.38 24.40
CA SER A 231 -12.45 -12.49 23.49
C SER A 231 -11.13 -13.10 22.98
N GLY A 232 -11.15 -14.41 22.70
CA GLY A 232 -9.97 -15.16 22.27
C GLY A 232 -8.83 -15.13 23.30
N SER A 233 -7.61 -15.41 22.86
CA SER A 233 -6.45 -15.44 23.75
C SER A 233 -5.19 -14.81 23.15
N ARG A 234 -4.36 -14.21 24.00
CA ARG A 234 -3.03 -13.72 23.59
C ARG A 234 -2.14 -14.85 23.10
N ALA A 235 -2.27 -16.04 23.68
CA ALA A 235 -1.51 -17.22 23.28
C ALA A 235 -1.80 -17.62 21.82
N ASP A 236 -3.07 -17.60 21.41
CA ASP A 236 -3.47 -17.89 20.03
C ASP A 236 -2.94 -16.83 19.05
N LEU A 237 -2.99 -15.55 19.43
CA LEU A 237 -2.41 -14.48 18.63
C LEU A 237 -0.89 -14.67 18.47
N VAL A 238 -0.17 -14.94 19.56
CA VAL A 238 1.28 -15.20 19.54
C VAL A 238 1.60 -16.42 18.67
N SER A 239 0.83 -17.50 18.79
CA SER A 239 0.98 -18.71 17.98
C SER A 239 0.77 -18.40 16.49
N ALA A 240 -0.30 -17.69 16.14
CA ALA A 240 -0.57 -17.31 14.75
C ALA A 240 0.55 -16.44 14.16
N ILE A 241 1.07 -15.47 14.91
CA ILE A 241 2.19 -14.62 14.48
C ILE A 241 3.45 -15.46 14.25
N LYS A 242 3.78 -16.37 15.16
CA LYS A 242 4.93 -17.29 15.01
C LYS A 242 4.80 -18.20 13.79
N ASN A 243 3.56 -18.52 13.40
CA ASN A 243 3.26 -19.28 12.18
C ASN A 243 3.19 -18.39 10.92
N GLY A 244 3.58 -17.12 11.00
CA GLY A 244 3.70 -16.22 9.84
C GLY A 244 2.39 -15.56 9.41
N ALA A 245 1.35 -15.57 10.25
CA ALA A 245 0.10 -14.88 9.96
C ALA A 245 0.30 -13.35 9.91
N ARG A 246 -0.35 -12.70 8.95
CA ARG A 246 -0.47 -11.24 8.96
C ARG A 246 -1.47 -10.81 10.03
N VAL A 247 -1.23 -9.66 10.64
CA VAL A 247 -2.08 -9.13 11.71
C VAL A 247 -2.68 -7.81 11.29
N ARG A 248 -3.98 -7.65 11.54
CA ARG A 248 -4.67 -6.35 11.53
C ARG A 248 -5.10 -6.02 12.94
N VAL A 249 -5.01 -4.74 13.26
CA VAL A 249 -5.48 -4.19 14.53
C VAL A 249 -6.63 -3.25 14.26
N GLN A 250 -7.61 -3.28 15.13
CA GLN A 250 -8.75 -2.37 15.10
C GLN A 250 -8.89 -1.71 16.46
N ILE A 251 -8.94 -0.39 16.44
CA ILE A 251 -9.34 0.41 17.58
C ILE A 251 -10.84 0.70 17.38
N PRO A 252 -11.72 0.06 18.17
CA PRO A 252 -13.16 0.15 17.96
C PRO A 252 -13.62 1.61 17.90
N SER A 253 -14.66 1.85 17.11
CA SER A 253 -15.27 3.16 16.83
C SER A 253 -14.56 4.08 15.84
N TYR A 254 -13.31 3.81 15.43
CA TYR A 254 -12.69 4.69 14.44
C TYR A 254 -11.74 4.06 13.44
N ARG A 255 -10.91 3.05 13.76
CA ARG A 255 -9.79 2.68 12.88
C ARG A 255 -9.48 1.20 12.76
N THR A 256 -9.12 0.77 11.55
CA THR A 256 -8.56 -0.57 11.25
C THR A 256 -7.34 -0.44 10.34
N ALA A 257 -6.25 -1.14 10.65
CA ALA A 257 -5.02 -1.13 9.85
C ALA A 257 -4.26 -2.47 9.92
N GLU A 258 -3.50 -2.80 8.87
CA GLU A 258 -2.54 -3.92 8.87
C GLU A 258 -1.27 -3.52 9.63
N ALA A 259 -0.73 -4.43 10.43
CA ALA A 259 0.52 -4.23 11.14
C ALA A 259 1.70 -4.35 10.19
N ASP A 260 2.61 -3.38 10.24
CA ASP A 260 3.83 -3.36 9.43
C ASP A 260 4.93 -4.21 10.07
N ASN A 261 5.08 -4.07 11.39
CA ASN A 261 5.97 -4.89 12.19
C ASN A 261 5.26 -5.42 13.43
N LEU A 262 5.72 -6.57 13.90
CA LEU A 262 5.22 -7.22 15.11
C LEU A 262 6.40 -7.59 16.00
N SER A 263 6.28 -7.31 17.29
CA SER A 263 7.21 -7.77 18.31
C SER A 263 6.46 -8.55 19.38
N ILE A 264 7.07 -9.63 19.86
CA ILE A 264 6.56 -10.45 20.95
C ILE A 264 7.55 -10.35 22.11
N ARG A 265 7.09 -9.85 23.27
CA ARG A 265 7.91 -9.78 24.49
C ARG A 265 7.06 -10.19 25.68
N ASN A 266 7.55 -11.16 26.46
CA ASN A 266 6.86 -11.68 27.65
C ASN A 266 5.39 -12.07 27.38
N GLY A 267 5.12 -12.69 26.22
CA GLY A 267 3.76 -13.08 25.82
C GLY A 267 2.84 -11.93 25.38
N HIS A 268 3.34 -10.68 25.35
CA HIS A 268 2.63 -9.54 24.80
C HIS A 268 3.06 -9.27 23.36
N VAL A 269 2.09 -8.95 22.51
CA VAL A 269 2.31 -8.49 21.15
C VAL A 269 2.24 -6.97 21.11
N THR A 270 3.16 -6.35 20.36
CA THR A 270 3.09 -4.94 19.96
C THR A 270 3.19 -4.86 18.44
N ALA A 271 2.19 -4.23 17.83
CA ALA A 271 2.13 -3.92 16.41
C ALA A 271 2.63 -2.49 16.16
N GLN A 272 3.45 -2.32 15.13
CA GLN A 272 3.78 -1.01 14.58
C GLN A 272 2.89 -0.75 13.36
N LEU A 273 2.27 0.43 13.32
CA LEU A 273 1.52 0.95 12.18
C LEU A 273 2.23 2.19 11.67
N LEU A 274 2.81 2.11 10.48
CA LEU A 274 3.64 3.14 9.84
C LEU A 274 2.93 3.74 8.62
N LYS A 275 1.93 3.04 8.08
CA LYS A 275 1.25 3.37 6.82
C LYS A 275 0.03 4.27 7.01
N ARG A 276 0.25 5.45 7.60
CA ARG A 276 -0.79 6.48 7.77
C ARG A 276 -0.20 7.88 7.76
N LEU A 277 -0.96 8.81 7.20
CA LEU A 277 -0.69 10.25 7.25
C LEU A 277 -1.71 10.99 8.11
N THR A 278 -1.32 12.18 8.57
CA THR A 278 -2.24 13.13 9.18
C THR A 278 -3.21 13.70 8.15
N GLU A 279 -4.46 13.77 8.56
CA GLU A 279 -5.54 14.29 7.73
C GLU A 279 -6.04 15.63 8.25
N LYS A 280 -6.49 16.49 7.34
CA LYS A 280 -7.30 17.67 7.69
C LYS A 280 -8.70 17.23 8.12
N ASN A 281 -9.23 16.21 7.45
CA ASN A 281 -10.46 15.49 7.79
C ASN A 281 -10.47 14.15 7.03
N LEU A 282 -11.47 13.31 7.25
CA LEU A 282 -11.56 11.98 6.63
C LEU A 282 -11.78 11.99 5.11
N THR A 283 -11.78 13.13 4.43
CA THR A 283 -11.81 13.23 2.96
C THR A 283 -10.64 14.03 2.39
N ARG A 284 -9.67 14.46 3.22
CA ARG A 284 -8.54 15.29 2.81
C ARG A 284 -7.30 15.09 3.67
N ILE A 285 -6.19 14.74 3.04
CA ILE A 285 -4.84 14.72 3.62
C ILE A 285 -4.46 16.15 4.03
N ALA A 286 -3.79 16.31 5.18
CA ALA A 286 -3.35 17.62 5.64
C ALA A 286 -2.40 18.29 4.63
N ASP A 287 -2.48 19.62 4.49
CA ASP A 287 -1.63 20.36 3.55
C ASP A 287 -0.15 20.33 3.99
N ASP A 288 0.07 20.28 5.31
CA ASP A 288 1.37 20.16 5.97
C ASP A 288 1.45 18.81 6.70
N THR A 289 1.45 17.72 5.91
CA THR A 289 1.19 16.37 6.40
C THR A 289 2.37 15.76 7.17
N SER A 290 2.07 14.80 8.01
CA SER A 290 3.02 14.06 8.83
C SER A 290 2.69 12.59 8.76
N TRP A 291 3.71 11.75 8.80
CA TRP A 291 3.56 10.34 9.15
C TRP A 291 2.92 10.22 10.53
N PHE A 292 1.85 9.43 10.62
CA PHE A 292 1.15 9.09 11.85
C PHE A 292 1.53 7.68 12.25
N TRP A 293 2.64 7.55 12.98
CA TRP A 293 3.15 6.24 13.40
C TRP A 293 2.55 5.82 14.73
N GLN A 294 2.16 4.56 14.84
CA GLN A 294 1.59 4.01 16.07
C GLN A 294 2.31 2.75 16.52
N MET A 295 2.48 2.61 17.82
CA MET A 295 2.76 1.35 18.49
C MET A 295 1.52 0.96 19.31
N ILE A 296 0.93 -0.17 18.99
CA ILE A 296 -0.28 -0.68 19.64
C ILE A 296 0.07 -1.98 20.33
N SER A 297 -0.19 -2.08 21.64
CA SER A 297 0.14 -3.26 22.43
C SER A 297 -1.08 -3.97 22.96
N THR A 298 -0.98 -5.30 23.09
CA THR A 298 -1.95 -6.17 23.77
C THR A 298 -2.18 -5.83 25.26
N THR A 299 -1.42 -4.89 25.82
CA THR A 299 -1.64 -4.30 27.15
C THR A 299 -2.69 -3.20 27.18
N GLY A 300 -3.24 -2.78 26.03
CA GLY A 300 -4.07 -1.58 25.93
C GLY A 300 -3.30 -0.33 25.53
N LYS A 301 -1.98 -0.29 25.76
CA LYS A 301 -1.18 0.91 25.49
C LYS A 301 -1.07 1.17 23.99
N VAL A 302 -1.44 2.38 23.59
CA VAL A 302 -1.22 2.94 22.26
C VAL A 302 -0.32 4.15 22.40
N THR A 303 0.79 4.18 21.66
CA THR A 303 1.65 5.35 21.54
C THR A 303 1.62 5.80 20.09
N SER A 304 1.34 7.07 19.86
CA SER A 304 1.31 7.66 18.52
C SER A 304 2.37 8.75 18.43
N THR A 305 3.14 8.76 17.36
CA THR A 305 4.19 9.73 17.11
C THR A 305 4.02 10.32 15.72
N LEU A 306 4.16 11.64 15.64
CA LEU A 306 4.09 12.37 14.39
C LEU A 306 5.49 12.77 13.92
N TYR A 307 5.79 12.47 12.66
CA TYR A 307 6.99 12.94 11.97
C TYR A 307 6.62 13.61 10.66
N LYS A 308 7.26 14.72 10.32
CA LYS A 308 7.03 15.38 9.04
C LYS A 308 7.42 14.46 7.88
N VAL A 309 6.61 14.45 6.82
CA VAL A 309 6.90 13.60 5.66
C VAL A 309 8.20 14.05 5.00
N GLY A 310 9.09 13.11 4.70
CA GLY A 310 10.33 13.43 3.98
C GLY A 310 11.44 14.00 4.86
N GLU A 311 11.23 14.26 6.15
CA GLU A 311 12.30 14.71 7.06
C GLU A 311 12.25 13.97 8.39
N HIS A 312 13.35 13.98 9.13
CA HIS A 312 13.46 13.35 10.45
C HIS A 312 12.98 14.29 11.57
N LYS A 313 12.01 15.16 11.30
CA LYS A 313 11.48 16.14 12.25
C LYS A 313 10.32 15.56 13.04
N HIS A 314 10.56 15.30 14.31
CA HIS A 314 9.52 14.97 15.29
C HIS A 314 8.59 16.17 15.49
N VAL A 315 7.29 15.90 15.53
CA VAL A 315 6.26 16.91 15.78
C VAL A 315 5.65 16.74 17.16
N SER A 316 5.21 15.53 17.50
CA SER A 316 4.59 15.24 18.79
C SER A 316 4.56 13.76 19.11
N THR A 317 4.33 13.42 20.38
CA THR A 317 4.06 12.06 20.82
C THR A 317 2.95 12.07 21.85
N THR A 318 1.99 11.18 21.67
CA THR A 318 0.87 10.98 22.60
C THR A 318 0.81 9.51 23.00
N SER A 319 0.25 9.24 24.18
CA SER A 319 -0.03 7.89 24.63
C SER A 319 -1.43 7.83 25.22
N SER A 320 -2.15 6.77 24.89
CA SER A 320 -3.46 6.46 25.46
C SER A 320 -3.56 4.96 25.76
N TYR A 321 -4.70 4.58 26.34
CA TYR A 321 -5.08 3.19 26.57
C TYR A 321 -6.40 2.91 25.87
N GLU A 322 -6.42 1.93 24.98
CA GLU A 322 -7.55 1.64 24.11
C GLU A 322 -7.99 0.17 24.18
N GLU A 323 -9.27 -0.05 23.91
CA GLU A 323 -9.75 -1.38 23.53
C GLU A 323 -9.19 -1.69 22.14
N ILE A 324 -8.63 -2.89 21.94
CA ILE A 324 -8.09 -3.31 20.65
C ILE A 324 -8.60 -4.69 20.29
N ARG A 325 -8.93 -4.87 19.01
CA ARG A 325 -9.22 -6.16 18.40
C ARG A 325 -8.11 -6.53 17.44
N TRP A 326 -7.70 -7.79 17.48
CA TRP A 326 -6.58 -8.34 16.75
C TRP A 326 -7.08 -9.43 15.82
N PHE A 327 -6.89 -9.21 14.53
CA PHE A 327 -7.33 -10.10 13.47
C PHE A 327 -6.11 -10.74 12.80
N ILE A 328 -6.23 -12.02 12.47
CA ILE A 328 -5.23 -12.72 11.69
C ILE A 328 -5.77 -13.09 10.33
N ASP A 329 -4.90 -12.98 9.36
CA ASP A 329 -5.12 -13.47 8.01
C ASP A 329 -5.02 -15.00 7.97
N THR A 330 -6.04 -15.63 7.40
CA THR A 330 -6.16 -17.10 7.35
C THR A 330 -5.86 -17.68 5.97
N LYS A 331 -5.56 -16.84 4.97
CA LYS A 331 -5.31 -17.32 3.62
C LYS A 331 -3.88 -17.84 3.46
N PRO A 332 -3.71 -19.05 2.90
CA PRO A 332 -2.40 -19.51 2.50
C PRO A 332 -1.90 -18.71 1.29
N TRP A 333 -0.58 -18.57 1.21
CA TRP A 333 0.12 -18.12 0.02
C TRP A 333 0.36 -19.31 -0.90
N ALA A 334 0.10 -19.12 -2.19
CA ALA A 334 0.36 -20.12 -3.22
C ALA A 334 1.42 -19.59 -4.18
N LEU A 335 2.43 -20.41 -4.48
CA LEU A 335 3.35 -20.16 -5.59
C LEU A 335 2.56 -20.25 -6.89
N VAL A 336 2.63 -19.20 -7.71
CA VAL A 336 1.90 -19.15 -9.00
C VAL A 336 2.83 -19.01 -10.20
N TYR A 337 4.05 -18.52 -9.99
CA TYR A 337 5.04 -18.36 -11.03
C TYR A 337 6.44 -18.26 -10.44
N SER A 338 7.44 -18.79 -11.13
CA SER A 338 8.84 -18.50 -10.87
C SER A 338 9.64 -18.45 -12.17
N HIS A 339 10.69 -17.65 -12.17
CA HIS A 339 11.60 -17.53 -13.31
C HIS A 339 13.05 -17.40 -12.86
N ASP A 340 13.96 -17.70 -13.77
CA ASP A 340 15.39 -17.48 -13.59
C ASP A 340 15.76 -16.00 -13.77
N ALA A 341 17.04 -15.66 -13.62
CA ALA A 341 17.55 -14.32 -13.82
C ALA A 341 17.28 -13.79 -15.24
N ARG A 342 17.26 -14.65 -16.27
CA ARG A 342 16.97 -14.25 -17.64
C ARG A 342 15.48 -13.96 -17.86
N GLY A 343 14.63 -14.17 -16.86
CA GLY A 343 13.18 -14.07 -16.95
C GLY A 343 12.55 -15.30 -17.63
N GLN A 344 13.29 -16.40 -17.75
CA GLN A 344 12.76 -17.65 -18.31
C GLN A 344 11.94 -18.40 -17.26
N PRO A 345 10.71 -18.82 -17.58
CA PRO A 345 9.87 -19.58 -16.66
C PRO A 345 10.56 -20.84 -16.12
N ILE A 346 10.47 -21.06 -14.81
CA ILE A 346 10.88 -22.31 -14.14
C ILE A 346 9.65 -23.11 -13.70
N GLU A 347 8.67 -22.45 -13.07
CA GLU A 347 7.45 -23.08 -12.55
C GLU A 347 6.26 -22.13 -12.71
N GLY A 348 5.07 -22.67 -12.96
CA GLY A 348 3.84 -21.88 -13.07
C GLY A 348 3.75 -21.04 -14.35
N ASN A 349 2.92 -20.00 -14.34
CA ASN A 349 2.66 -19.18 -15.53
C ASN A 349 2.61 -17.69 -15.17
N GLU A 350 3.37 -16.84 -15.89
CA GLU A 350 3.35 -15.38 -15.72
C GLU A 350 1.93 -14.81 -15.83
N LYS A 351 1.10 -15.36 -16.73
CA LYS A 351 -0.30 -14.96 -16.89
C LYS A 351 -1.12 -15.14 -15.62
N ASP A 352 -0.71 -16.02 -14.72
CA ASP A 352 -1.39 -16.21 -13.43
C ASP A 352 -1.08 -15.05 -12.47
N VAL A 353 0.15 -14.52 -12.51
CA VAL A 353 0.50 -13.28 -11.80
C VAL A 353 -0.24 -12.09 -12.40
N VAL A 354 -0.27 -11.99 -13.74
CA VAL A 354 -1.03 -10.93 -14.44
C VAL A 354 -2.50 -10.99 -14.06
N ARG A 355 -3.14 -12.16 -14.15
CA ARG A 355 -4.55 -12.34 -13.73
C ARG A 355 -4.74 -12.07 -12.25
N ALA A 356 -3.76 -12.40 -11.42
CA ALA A 356 -3.79 -12.12 -9.99
C ALA A 356 -3.86 -10.60 -9.71
N VAL A 357 -3.08 -9.79 -10.41
CA VAL A 357 -3.07 -8.33 -10.26
C VAL A 357 -4.23 -7.67 -11.00
N GLN A 358 -4.48 -8.07 -12.24
CA GLN A 358 -5.50 -7.50 -13.13
C GLN A 358 -6.93 -7.80 -12.71
N SER A 359 -7.18 -8.85 -11.92
CA SER A 359 -8.51 -9.05 -11.37
C SER A 359 -9.03 -7.78 -10.70
N GLY A 360 -8.15 -6.95 -10.13
CA GLY A 360 -8.42 -5.61 -9.57
C GLY A 360 -8.90 -4.53 -10.54
N HIS A 361 -8.84 -4.73 -11.85
CA HIS A 361 -9.00 -3.64 -12.81
C HIS A 361 -10.40 -3.64 -13.42
N ARG A 362 -10.99 -2.44 -13.54
CA ARG A 362 -12.23 -2.25 -14.27
C ARG A 362 -11.92 -2.25 -15.76
N ARG A 363 -12.33 -3.29 -16.49
CA ARG A 363 -12.34 -3.23 -17.96
C ARG A 363 -13.31 -2.13 -18.38
N THR A 364 -12.81 -0.98 -18.80
CA THR A 364 -13.60 0.01 -19.52
C THR A 364 -13.85 -0.57 -20.92
N GLY A 365 -15.12 -0.68 -21.33
CA GLY A 365 -15.44 -1.16 -22.67
C GLY A 365 -14.82 -0.20 -23.68
N ARG A 366 -13.93 -0.69 -24.54
CA ARG A 366 -13.39 0.06 -25.68
C ARG A 366 -14.57 0.50 -26.57
N GLY A 367 -14.97 1.76 -26.48
CA GLY A 367 -15.62 2.44 -27.60
C GLY A 367 -14.60 2.51 -28.74
N GLY A 368 -14.95 1.95 -29.90
CA GLY A 368 -14.07 1.91 -31.07
C GLY A 368 -13.70 3.30 -31.55
N GLY A 369 -12.41 3.53 -31.78
CA GLY A 369 -11.89 4.73 -32.45
C GLY A 369 -10.45 5.06 -32.05
N GLY A 370 -9.50 4.72 -32.92
CA GLY A 370 -8.14 5.27 -32.91
C GLY A 370 -7.11 4.51 -32.06
N GLY A 371 -6.01 4.09 -32.70
CA GLY A 371 -4.85 3.53 -32.03
C GLY A 371 -4.24 4.54 -31.05
N GLY A 372 -4.54 4.37 -29.77
CA GLY A 372 -3.94 5.10 -28.66
C GLY A 372 -3.01 4.17 -27.87
N SER A 373 -1.82 4.68 -27.59
CA SER A 373 -0.76 4.13 -26.73
C SER A 373 -1.27 3.44 -25.45
N PRO A 374 -0.50 2.50 -24.85
CA PRO A 374 -0.82 1.95 -23.53
C PRO A 374 -1.05 3.09 -22.54
N PRO A 375 -1.91 2.92 -21.51
CA PRO A 375 -2.32 4.01 -20.63
C PRO A 375 -1.07 4.71 -20.11
N SER A 376 -0.84 5.90 -20.67
CA SER A 376 0.05 6.85 -20.08
C SER A 376 -0.52 7.09 -18.70
N PHE A 377 0.29 6.81 -17.68
CA PHE A 377 0.18 7.57 -16.45
C PHE A 377 0.22 9.03 -16.91
N LEU A 378 -0.94 9.67 -16.99
CA LEU A 378 -1.04 11.11 -17.17
C LEU A 378 -0.46 11.70 -15.88
N GLY A 379 0.87 11.79 -15.86
CA GLY A 379 1.52 12.99 -15.39
C GLY A 379 0.78 14.13 -16.07
N SER A 380 0.02 14.87 -15.28
CA SER A 380 -0.33 16.23 -15.63
C SER A 380 0.95 16.90 -16.09
N ARG A 381 1.06 17.16 -17.39
CA ARG A 381 2.01 18.11 -17.96
C ARG A 381 1.78 19.43 -17.23
N ALA A 382 2.63 19.77 -16.28
CA ALA A 382 2.94 21.17 -16.04
C ALA A 382 3.84 21.57 -17.20
N ILE A 383 3.32 22.36 -18.14
CA ILE A 383 4.16 23.13 -19.05
C ILE A 383 4.76 24.23 -18.16
N PHE A 384 6.02 24.06 -17.78
CA PHE A 384 6.83 25.19 -17.36
C PHE A 384 7.46 25.73 -18.64
N ASP A 385 7.00 26.90 -19.05
CA ASP A 385 7.66 27.71 -20.07
C ASP A 385 8.76 28.49 -19.35
N GLU A 386 9.99 28.00 -19.47
CA GLU A 386 11.20 28.71 -19.03
C GLU A 386 11.88 29.29 -20.28
N GLN A 387 11.21 30.26 -20.92
CA GLN A 387 11.84 31.17 -21.88
C GLN A 387 11.46 32.61 -21.59
N SER A 388 12.18 33.22 -20.64
CA SER A 388 12.89 34.48 -20.91
C SER A 388 13.59 34.91 -19.62
N GLY A 389 14.81 34.39 -19.42
CA GLY A 389 15.78 35.09 -18.59
C GLY A 389 16.15 36.38 -19.30
N ASN A 390 15.64 37.50 -18.80
CA ASN A 390 16.25 38.82 -18.97
C ASN A 390 15.56 39.80 -18.03
N PHE A 391 16.26 40.19 -16.97
CA PHE A 391 16.19 41.56 -16.46
C PHE A 391 17.54 41.92 -15.86
N GLY A 392 18.28 42.75 -16.59
CA GLY A 392 19.38 43.55 -16.08
C GLY A 392 18.97 45.03 -16.13
N LEU A 393 19.07 45.67 -14.96
CA LEU A 393 19.02 47.12 -14.65
C LEU A 393 17.69 47.82 -14.98
N GLN A 394 17.04 48.56 -14.06
CA GLN A 394 17.51 49.30 -12.88
C GLN A 394 16.82 48.87 -11.59
#